data_AF-A0A2H3C7B7-F1
#
_entry.id   AF-A0A2H3C7B7-F1
#
_cell.length_a   1.000
_cell.length_b   1.000
_cell.length_c   1.000
_cell.angle_alpha   90.00
_cell.angle_beta   90.00
_cell.angle_gamma   90.00
#
_symmetry.space_group_name_H-M   'P 1'
#
loop_
_entity.id
_entity.type
_entity.pdbx_description
1 polymer ?
#
loop_
_entity_poly.entity_id
_entity_poly.type
_entity_poly.pdbx_seq_one_letter_code
_entity_poly.pdbx_strand_id
1 'polypeptide(L)'
;VEDTLIRVPKHHLVGKSEVFDSMLSLPQGKNDPEGISDEKPIQLAGIKKVDFNRLLQIIYPIQLHNRDNMRLPDLSVNGWVSVLALSSLWRMSVRTTAMERLTSRLSQISPVDRILLGRRYSVADWISSGYEELASRA
;
A
#
# COMPACT_ATOMS: atom_id res chain seq x y z
N VAL A 1 11.16 0.25 10.31
CA VAL A 1 10.49 -0.85 9.57
C VAL A 1 11.48 -2.00 9.48
N GLU A 2 11.19 -3.15 10.08
CA GLU A 2 12.14 -4.29 10.18
C GLU A 2 13.59 -3.84 10.49
N ASP A 3 13.79 -3.27 11.68
CA ASP A 3 15.10 -2.77 12.17
C ASP A 3 15.82 -1.76 11.25
N THR A 4 15.13 -1.24 10.23
CA THR A 4 15.63 -0.21 9.33
C THR A 4 14.94 1.11 9.60
N LEU A 5 15.73 2.17 9.77
CA LEU A 5 15.25 3.54 9.80
C LEU A 5 15.06 4.06 8.36
N ILE A 6 13.86 4.59 8.07
CA ILE A 6 13.52 5.14 6.75
C ILE A 6 13.03 6.56 6.97
N ARG A 7 13.75 7.53 6.40
CA ARG A 7 13.40 8.95 6.49
C ARG A 7 12.46 9.32 5.34
N VAL A 8 11.23 9.72 5.67
CA VAL A 8 10.19 10.11 4.72
C VAL A 8 9.75 11.54 5.01
N PRO A 9 9.75 12.46 4.02
CA PRO A 9 9.21 13.80 4.22
C PRO A 9 7.72 13.76 4.59
N LYS A 10 7.33 14.40 5.70
CA LYS A 10 5.97 14.35 6.25
C LYS A 10 4.88 14.73 5.24
N HIS A 11 5.13 15.74 4.40
CA HIS A 11 4.17 16.21 3.40
C HIS A 11 3.82 15.18 2.30
N HIS A 12 4.55 14.07 2.19
CA HIS A 12 4.19 12.97 1.30
C HIS A 12 3.23 11.95 1.93
N LEU A 13 3.12 11.93 3.26
CA LEU A 13 2.19 11.09 4.00
C LEU A 13 0.93 11.88 4.38
N VAL A 14 1.13 13.14 4.77
CA VAL A 14 0.07 14.07 5.13
C VAL A 14 -0.81 14.37 3.91
N GLY A 15 -2.13 14.30 4.08
CA GLY A 15 -3.13 14.47 3.02
C GLY A 15 -3.30 13.26 2.09
N LYS A 16 -2.46 12.22 2.25
CA LYS A 16 -2.59 10.96 1.49
C LYS A 16 -3.03 9.78 2.35
N SER A 17 -3.09 9.96 3.66
CA SER A 17 -3.45 8.93 4.63
C SER A 17 -4.17 9.55 5.81
N GLU A 18 -5.44 9.19 6.00
CA GLU A 18 -6.21 9.62 7.16
C GLU A 18 -5.55 9.18 8.49
N VAL A 19 -4.87 8.02 8.47
CA VAL A 19 -4.19 7.48 9.66
C VAL A 19 -2.96 8.31 9.99
N PHE A 20 -2.09 8.62 9.02
CA PHE A 20 -0.94 9.47 9.28
C PHE A 20 -1.34 10.91 9.58
N ASP A 21 -2.40 11.43 8.95
CA ASP A 21 -2.95 12.76 9.26
C ASP A 21 -3.39 12.83 10.72
N SER A 22 -4.15 11.83 11.18
CA SER A 22 -4.59 11.75 12.58
C SER A 22 -3.41 11.58 13.53
N MET A 23 -2.49 10.66 13.22
CA MET A 23 -1.33 10.36 14.07
C MET A 23 -0.39 11.57 14.25
N LEU A 24 -0.22 12.38 13.21
CA LEU A 24 0.67 13.54 13.22
C LEU A 24 0.01 14.83 13.73
N SER A 25 -1.32 14.91 13.72
CA SER A 25 -2.08 16.09 14.19
C SER A 25 -2.50 16.01 15.67
N LEU A 26 -2.57 14.81 16.24
CA LEU A 26 -2.95 14.63 17.64
C LEU A 26 -1.84 15.14 18.58
N PRO A 27 -2.17 15.95 19.60
CA PRO A 27 -1.21 16.38 20.60
C PRO A 27 -0.69 15.17 21.38
N GLN A 28 0.61 14.90 21.26
CA GLN A 28 1.24 13.71 21.84
C GLN A 28 1.53 13.86 23.35
N GLY A 29 0.54 14.28 24.14
CA GLY A 29 0.61 14.29 25.61
C GLY A 29 1.91 14.88 26.20
N LYS A 30 2.40 14.30 27.31
CA LYS A 30 3.65 14.70 27.99
C LYS A 30 4.93 14.11 27.38
N ASN A 31 4.80 13.24 26.37
CA ASN A 31 5.94 12.58 25.76
C ASN A 31 6.34 13.35 24.50
N ASP A 32 7.63 13.34 24.16
CA ASP A 32 8.07 13.93 22.89
C ASP A 32 7.32 13.29 21.71
N PRO A 33 6.99 14.00 20.63
CA PRO A 33 6.21 13.39 19.57
C PRO A 33 7.06 12.39 18.75
N GLU A 34 6.48 11.23 18.43
CA GLU A 34 7.09 10.25 17.53
C GLU A 34 7.20 10.78 16.09
N GLY A 35 8.25 10.37 15.38
CA GLY A 35 8.48 10.72 13.97
C GLY A 35 9.03 12.13 13.73
N ILE A 36 9.62 12.76 14.75
CA ILE A 36 10.32 14.06 14.60
C ILE A 36 11.84 13.90 14.52
N SER A 37 12.41 12.87 15.15
CA SER A 37 13.86 12.62 15.14
C SER A 37 14.18 11.15 14.92
N ASP A 38 15.45 10.85 14.64
CA ASP A 38 15.93 9.48 14.44
C ASP A 38 15.90 8.66 15.74
N GLU A 39 16.01 9.33 16.89
CA GLU A 39 15.97 8.73 18.23
C GLU A 39 14.55 8.33 18.63
N LYS A 40 13.53 8.95 18.00
CA LYS A 40 12.12 8.66 18.25
C LYS A 40 11.33 8.45 16.96
N PRO A 41 11.62 7.38 16.20
CA PRO A 41 10.93 7.11 14.94
C PRO A 41 9.53 6.55 15.20
N ILE A 42 8.66 6.65 14.20
CA ILE A 42 7.38 5.91 14.21
C ILE A 42 7.68 4.42 14.00
N GLN A 43 7.33 3.59 14.98
CA GLN A 43 7.53 2.15 14.90
C GLN A 43 6.39 1.46 14.15
N LEU A 44 6.69 0.98 12.94
CA LEU A 44 5.75 0.18 12.14
C LEU A 44 5.95 -1.31 12.41
N ALA A 45 5.34 -1.82 13.47
CA ALA A 45 5.39 -3.23 13.85
C ALA A 45 4.64 -4.11 12.84
N GLY A 46 5.21 -5.26 12.48
CA GLY A 46 4.59 -6.22 11.55
C GLY A 46 4.62 -5.83 10.08
N ILE A 47 5.22 -4.69 9.73
CA ILE A 47 5.35 -4.24 8.33
C ILE A 47 6.72 -4.63 7.79
N LYS A 48 6.73 -5.36 6.67
CA LYS A 48 7.97 -5.71 5.98
C LYS A 48 8.56 -4.50 5.28
N LYS A 49 9.89 -4.36 5.33
CA LYS A 49 10.64 -3.28 4.66
C LYS A 49 10.38 -3.25 3.16
N VAL A 50 10.35 -4.42 2.52
CA VAL A 50 10.09 -4.53 1.08
C VAL A 50 8.70 -4.03 0.70
N ASP A 51 7.70 -4.30 1.53
CA ASP A 51 6.31 -3.88 1.29
C ASP A 51 6.18 -2.37 1.47
N PHE A 52 6.82 -1.83 2.51
CA PHE A 52 6.86 -0.39 2.73
C PHE A 52 7.57 0.34 1.59
N ASN A 53 8.72 -0.16 1.13
CA ASN A 53 9.43 0.42 -0.02
C ASN A 53 8.60 0.41 -1.30
N ARG A 54 7.81 -0.64 -1.54
CA ARG A 54 6.88 -0.69 -2.69
C ARG A 54 5.80 0.36 -2.58
N LEU A 55 5.23 0.59 -1.41
CA LEU A 55 4.28 1.68 -1.20
C LEU A 55 4.95 3.05 -1.45
N LEU A 56 6.16 3.27 -0.89
CA LEU A 56 6.91 4.51 -1.08
C LEU A 56 7.14 4.81 -2.56
N GLN A 57 7.49 3.82 -3.38
CA GLN A 57 7.66 4.00 -4.83
C GLN A 57 6.41 4.50 -5.56
N ILE A 58 5.21 4.23 -5.03
CA ILE A 58 3.95 4.68 -5.62
C ILE A 58 3.54 6.06 -5.09
N ILE A 59 3.67 6.30 -3.78
CA ILE A 59 3.28 7.59 -3.17
C ILE A 59 4.34 8.68 -3.37
N TYR A 60 5.57 8.28 -3.66
CA TYR A 60 6.73 9.08 -3.99
C TYR A 60 7.37 8.52 -5.28
N PRO A 61 6.74 8.71 -6.45
CA PRO A 61 7.40 8.41 -7.70
C PRO A 61 8.64 9.31 -7.78
N ILE A 62 9.83 8.68 -7.80
CA ILE A 62 11.09 9.40 -7.95
C ILE A 62 10.96 10.23 -9.23
N GLN A 63 11.10 11.55 -9.10
CA GLN A 63 11.15 12.48 -10.21
C GLN A 63 12.45 12.23 -11.00
N LEU A 64 12.49 11.15 -11.77
CA LEU A 64 13.57 10.86 -12.70
C LEU A 64 13.40 11.80 -13.89
N HIS A 65 13.89 13.03 -13.71
CA HIS A 65 14.37 13.98 -14.72
C HIS A 65 13.44 14.46 -15.84
N ASN A 66 12.23 13.93 -16.02
CA ASN A 66 11.28 14.42 -17.02
C ASN A 66 9.91 14.65 -16.39
N ARG A 67 9.54 15.92 -16.21
CA ARG A 67 8.25 16.33 -15.63
C ARG A 67 7.03 15.91 -16.47
N ASP A 68 7.25 15.45 -17.71
CA ASP A 68 6.19 15.20 -18.68
C ASP A 68 5.74 13.74 -18.76
N ASN A 69 6.42 12.79 -18.09
CA ASN A 69 6.09 11.36 -18.13
C ASN A 69 6.13 10.71 -16.74
N MET A 70 5.26 11.16 -15.83
CA MET A 70 5.07 10.53 -14.52
C MET A 70 4.47 9.11 -14.69
N ARG A 71 5.31 8.11 -14.95
CA ARG A 71 4.90 6.71 -15.03
C ARG A 71 5.06 6.06 -13.66
N LEU A 72 3.96 5.56 -13.10
CA LEU A 72 4.03 4.72 -11.91
C LEU A 72 4.90 3.49 -12.20
N PRO A 73 5.76 3.07 -11.25
CA PRO A 73 6.57 1.89 -11.43
C PRO A 73 5.69 0.65 -11.65
N ASP A 74 6.11 -0.19 -12.59
CA ASP A 74 5.40 -1.42 -12.89
C ASP A 74 5.78 -2.50 -11.88
N LEU A 75 4.98 -2.61 -10.82
CA LEU A 75 5.17 -3.65 -9.80
C LEU A 75 4.58 -4.99 -10.27
N SER A 76 5.17 -6.09 -9.80
CA SER A 76 4.57 -7.42 -9.95
C SER A 76 3.25 -7.53 -9.19
N VAL A 77 2.47 -8.60 -9.43
CA VAL A 77 1.23 -8.90 -8.68
C VAL A 77 1.48 -8.82 -7.16
N ASN A 78 2.51 -9.51 -6.65
CA ASN A 78 2.86 -9.47 -5.23
C ASN A 78 3.23 -8.06 -4.77
N GLY A 79 3.87 -7.27 -5.64
CA GLY A 79 4.17 -5.88 -5.36
C GLY A 79 2.90 -5.04 -5.17
N TRP A 80 1.93 -5.17 -6.07
CA TRP A 80 0.64 -4.50 -5.96
C TRP A 80 -0.20 -5.01 -4.77
N VAL A 81 -0.13 -6.30 -4.43
CA VAL A 81 -0.75 -6.83 -3.20
C VAL A 81 -0.14 -6.18 -1.95
N SER A 82 1.17 -5.93 -1.94
CA SER A 82 1.86 -5.23 -0.85
C SER A 82 1.34 -3.79 -0.71
N VAL A 83 1.26 -3.08 -1.84
CA VAL A 83 0.70 -1.71 -1.89
C VAL A 83 -0.75 -1.69 -1.44
N LEU A 84 -1.56 -2.65 -1.90
CA LEU A 84 -2.95 -2.79 -1.48
C LEU A 84 -3.06 -3.02 0.03
N ALA A 85 -2.27 -3.92 0.60
CA ALA A 85 -2.28 -4.21 2.03
C ALA A 85 -2.03 -2.96 2.87
N LEU A 86 -0.94 -2.23 2.58
CA LEU A 86 -0.54 -1.06 3.36
C LEU A 86 -1.44 0.16 3.12
N SER A 87 -1.86 0.39 1.88
CA SER A 87 -2.81 1.46 1.57
C SER A 87 -4.18 1.23 2.20
N SER A 88 -4.59 -0.03 2.38
CA SER A 88 -5.80 -0.39 3.14
C SER A 88 -5.62 -0.12 4.63
N LEU A 89 -4.49 -0.56 5.20
CA LEU A 89 -4.17 -0.37 6.61
C LEU A 89 -4.15 1.11 6.99
N TRP A 90 -3.59 1.96 6.12
CA TRP A 90 -3.43 3.39 6.38
C TRP A 90 -4.47 4.27 5.69
N ARG A 91 -5.55 3.67 5.16
CA ARG A 91 -6.67 4.36 4.51
C ARG A 91 -6.20 5.41 3.49
N MET A 92 -5.32 4.97 2.59
CA MET A 92 -4.70 5.83 1.59
C MET A 92 -5.48 5.78 0.28
N SER A 93 -5.53 6.91 -0.42
CA SER A 93 -6.20 7.02 -1.73
C SER A 93 -5.59 6.11 -2.81
N VAL A 94 -4.30 5.77 -2.68
CA VAL A 94 -3.59 4.85 -3.58
C VAL A 94 -4.14 3.42 -3.56
N ARG A 95 -5.00 3.10 -2.58
CA ARG A 95 -5.71 1.81 -2.52
C ARG A 95 -6.48 1.54 -3.81
N THR A 96 -7.17 2.53 -4.36
CA THR A 96 -7.95 2.39 -5.60
C THR A 96 -7.05 2.04 -6.78
N THR A 97 -5.91 2.71 -6.92
CA THR A 97 -4.91 2.41 -7.95
C THR A 97 -4.36 0.98 -7.82
N ALA A 98 -4.10 0.52 -6.60
CA ALA A 98 -3.64 -0.85 -6.39
C ALA A 98 -4.71 -1.89 -6.78
N MET A 99 -5.98 -1.61 -6.48
CA MET A 99 -7.10 -2.45 -6.91
C MET A 99 -7.20 -2.51 -8.43
N GLU A 100 -7.21 -1.37 -9.14
CA GLU A 100 -7.27 -1.33 -10.60
C GLU A 100 -6.14 -2.13 -11.27
N ARG A 101 -4.92 -1.99 -10.74
CA ARG A 101 -3.72 -2.68 -11.24
C ARG A 101 -3.75 -4.19 -10.99
N LEU A 102 -4.43 -4.64 -9.95
CA LEU A 102 -4.64 -6.07 -9.68
C LEU A 102 -5.82 -6.62 -10.51
N THR A 103 -6.90 -5.85 -10.64
CA THR A 103 -8.07 -6.21 -11.47
C THR A 103 -7.66 -6.46 -12.92
N SER A 104 -6.82 -5.59 -13.50
CA SER A 104 -6.34 -5.77 -14.87
C SER A 104 -5.40 -6.97 -15.06
N ARG A 105 -4.96 -7.59 -13.96
CA ARG A 105 -4.03 -8.72 -13.93
C ARG A 105 -4.63 -9.97 -13.28
N LEU A 106 -5.95 -10.04 -13.10
CA LEU A 106 -6.59 -11.18 -12.45
C LEU A 106 -6.22 -12.51 -13.11
N SER A 107 -6.09 -12.55 -14.44
CA SER A 107 -5.65 -13.75 -15.18
C SER A 107 -4.29 -14.31 -14.73
N GLN A 108 -3.42 -13.49 -14.11
CA GLN A 108 -2.13 -13.89 -13.56
C GLN A 108 -2.22 -14.39 -12.10
N ILE A 109 -3.38 -14.23 -11.46
CA ILE A 109 -3.65 -14.61 -10.07
C ILE A 109 -4.43 -15.92 -10.09
N SER A 110 -4.05 -16.86 -9.23
CA SER A 110 -4.78 -18.13 -9.12
C SER A 110 -6.24 -17.87 -8.69
N PRO A 111 -7.23 -18.65 -9.17
CA PRO A 111 -8.62 -18.45 -8.78
C PRO A 111 -8.85 -18.46 -7.27
N VAL A 112 -8.12 -19.32 -6.54
CA VAL A 112 -8.17 -19.38 -5.07
C VAL A 112 -7.64 -18.08 -4.45
N ASP A 113 -6.50 -17.58 -4.92
CA ASP A 113 -5.94 -16.33 -4.41
C ASP A 113 -6.84 -15.12 -4.73
N ARG A 114 -7.52 -15.10 -5.89
CA ARG A 114 -8.50 -14.05 -6.20
C ARG A 114 -9.63 -14.03 -5.18
N ILE A 115 -10.17 -15.19 -4.79
CA ILE A 115 -11.22 -15.29 -3.77
C ILE A 115 -10.70 -14.82 -2.41
N LEU A 116 -9.51 -15.26 -2.00
CA LEU A 116 -8.92 -14.88 -0.71
C LEU A 116 -8.64 -13.37 -0.64
N LEU A 117 -8.07 -12.78 -1.70
CA LEU A 117 -7.80 -11.36 -1.81
C LEU A 117 -9.11 -10.55 -1.88
N GLY A 118 -10.07 -11.00 -2.68
CA GLY A 118 -11.38 -10.37 -2.83
C GLY A 118 -12.14 -10.34 -1.50
N ARG A 119 -12.11 -11.42 -0.72
CA ARG A 119 -12.69 -11.45 0.63
C ARG A 119 -11.94 -10.52 1.59
N ARG A 120 -10.61 -10.57 1.60
CA ARG A 120 -9.78 -9.76 2.51
C ARG A 120 -9.95 -8.26 2.30
N TYR A 121 -10.07 -7.84 1.04
CA TYR A 121 -10.14 -6.44 0.67
C TYR A 121 -11.53 -5.99 0.21
N SER A 122 -12.55 -6.83 0.39
CA SER A 122 -13.94 -6.56 0.02
C SER A 122 -14.13 -6.16 -1.45
N VAL A 123 -13.55 -6.94 -2.37
CA VAL A 123 -13.67 -6.77 -3.82
C VAL A 123 -14.47 -7.91 -4.41
N ALA A 124 -15.78 -7.71 -4.59
CA ALA A 124 -16.72 -8.74 -5.01
C ALA A 124 -16.35 -9.35 -6.37
N ASP A 125 -15.95 -8.53 -7.33
CA ASP A 125 -15.58 -8.96 -8.69
C ASP A 125 -14.44 -9.99 -8.69
N TRP A 126 -13.49 -9.87 -7.76
CA TRP A 126 -12.39 -10.83 -7.64
C TRP A 126 -12.88 -12.18 -7.13
N ILE A 127 -13.87 -12.16 -6.22
CA ILE A 127 -14.50 -13.37 -5.69
C ILE A 127 -15.28 -14.07 -6.80
N SER A 128 -16.14 -13.35 -7.51
CA SER A 128 -16.94 -13.89 -8.63
C SER A 128 -16.05 -14.47 -9.72
N SER A 129 -15.02 -13.72 -10.16
CA SER A 129 -14.06 -14.18 -11.16
C SER A 129 -13.32 -15.46 -10.73
N GLY A 130 -12.96 -15.59 -9.45
CA GLY A 130 -12.34 -16.81 -8.96
C GLY A 130 -13.29 -18.00 -8.95
N TYR A 131 -14.55 -17.82 -8.57
CA TYR A 131 -15.54 -18.90 -8.61
C TYR A 131 -15.89 -19.34 -10.04
N GLU A 132 -16.07 -18.41 -10.97
CA GLU A 132 -16.34 -18.70 -12.38
C GLU A 132 -15.22 -19.54 -13.01
N GLU A 133 -13.96 -19.21 -12.73
CA GLU A 133 -12.83 -19.96 -13.26
C GLU A 133 -12.68 -21.34 -12.62
N LEU A 134 -13.05 -21.51 -11.34
CA LEU A 134 -13.07 -22.83 -10.71
C LEU A 134 -14.20 -23.70 -11.25
N ALA A 135 -15.39 -23.11 -11.45
CA ALA A 135 -16.56 -23.84 -11.93
C ALA A 135 -16.42 -24.29 -13.39
N SER A 136 -15.71 -23.52 -14.23
CA SER A 136 -15.46 -23.85 -15.65
C SER A 136 -14.33 -24.85 -15.88
N ARG A 137 -13.56 -25.21 -14.85
CA ARG A 137 -12.50 -26.23 -14.89
C ARG A 137 -12.98 -27.62 -14.44
N ALA A 138 -14.24 -27.75 -14.01
CA ALA A 138 -14.88 -28.99 -13.60
C ALA A 138 -15.63 -29.62 -14.78
#